data_AF-T0JWN0-F1
#
_entry.id   AF-T0JWN0-F1
#
_cell.length_a   1.000
_cell.length_b   1.000
_cell.length_c   1.000
_cell.angle_alpha   90.00
_cell.angle_beta   90.00
_cell.angle_gamma   90.00
#
_symmetry.space_group_name_H-M   'P 1'
#
loop_
_entity.id
_entity.type
_entity.pdbx_description
1 polymer ?
#
loop_
_entity_poly.entity_id
_entity_poly.type
_entity_poly.pdbx_seq_one_letter_code
_entity_poly.pdbx_strand_id
1 'polypeptide(L)'
;MYFSFIILFTAFSFLALALPGISDVPWANVTISASPDRRYLYETKTGRPFFWIADTNWELFHKLNKTDVDIYLTDRAAKGFNVIQAVVLSKYNVTTIPNFYGHLAIDNADVTQPNLQYFEHVDWIVTRAAEYGILICFVPTWGRYVNWGWYGTTGYKLFDKDTAEWFGRFLGNRYPGIPKMMGGDSTGFWANNVPQARAAWREDPESDPKSHLGPIEDTRSIWAAMMRGFMEEEAKKGYDAFVTFQPTSPWIADPPTPLPYGHNYINGSLGSLSMDAVQSGHEMPDPTGVDSAFTVLRPWDSRKNYENIIQMRKEFSGPVMDVENHYEGAHDSFNTSKRVWNESDVRHGFYPALFSGACGITFGSLPVQQSYENISLIAGPEHYMPPQLGLSENASWHDALDWPGATQTGYVGHLLADLTDRQFKNLTPVRELISSPATSADDILAFEADRYIASMMTIGRFWVYSGWGDAFEVDIQALAARWDLTSTLADNIPQRDDLLAKHTSQYSNESAELTDTASAVLQSAGLGRSAMAQIEDLAKFPPFNHDTIALDTVQKDFQLSQNKFGKTPHTPSKGIRTSEEWYTRQGYQAIARVDRGYVWMDPETQGHVPVPLVYMIKKLV
;
A
#
# COMPACT_ATOMS: atom_id res chain seq x y z
N MET A 1 -60.36 -41.01 -19.21
CA MET A 1 -61.19 -39.95 -18.61
C MET A 1 -60.23 -39.04 -17.86
N TYR A 2 -59.72 -38.01 -18.56
CA TYR A 2 -58.69 -37.10 -18.05
C TYR A 2 -59.36 -35.77 -17.70
N PHE A 3 -59.26 -35.34 -16.45
CA PHE A 3 -59.69 -34.01 -16.04
C PHE A 3 -58.47 -33.09 -15.95
N SER A 4 -58.57 -31.95 -16.64
CA SER A 4 -57.65 -30.83 -16.57
C SER A 4 -57.95 -29.98 -15.33
N PHE A 5 -56.92 -29.48 -14.66
CA PHE A 5 -57.02 -28.33 -13.75
C PHE A 5 -56.10 -27.23 -14.28
N ILE A 6 -56.69 -26.10 -14.63
CA ILE A 6 -56.00 -24.84 -14.92
C ILE A 6 -56.00 -24.05 -13.60
N ILE A 7 -54.83 -23.75 -13.06
CA ILE A 7 -54.65 -22.81 -11.95
C ILE A 7 -54.07 -21.52 -12.54
N LEU A 8 -54.87 -20.45 -12.52
CA LEU A 8 -54.38 -19.09 -12.78
C LEU A 8 -53.59 -18.62 -11.55
N PHE A 9 -52.30 -18.31 -11.73
CA PHE A 9 -51.55 -17.48 -10.78
C PHE A 9 -51.65 -16.02 -11.21
N THR A 10 -52.33 -15.21 -10.39
CA THR A 10 -52.27 -13.75 -10.43
C THR A 10 -50.88 -13.28 -10.02
N ALA A 11 -50.18 -12.59 -10.92
CA ALA A 11 -48.91 -11.96 -10.66
C ALA A 11 -49.07 -10.83 -9.63
N PHE A 12 -48.52 -11.00 -8.43
CA PHE A 12 -48.25 -9.88 -7.54
C PHE A 12 -47.13 -9.04 -8.15
N SER A 13 -47.47 -7.81 -8.52
CA SER A 13 -46.47 -6.80 -8.88
C SER A 13 -45.65 -6.50 -7.63
N PHE A 14 -44.37 -6.87 -7.66
CA PHE A 14 -43.40 -6.38 -6.69
C PHE A 14 -43.33 -4.85 -6.83
N LEU A 15 -43.80 -4.14 -5.82
CA LEU A 15 -43.45 -2.75 -5.61
C LEU A 15 -41.92 -2.73 -5.49
N ALA A 16 -41.23 -2.19 -6.49
CA ALA A 16 -39.82 -1.87 -6.35
C ALA A 16 -39.73 -0.78 -5.28
N LEU A 17 -39.38 -1.17 -4.05
CA LEU A 17 -38.88 -0.24 -3.05
C LEU A 17 -37.69 0.46 -3.70
N ALA A 18 -37.86 1.74 -4.02
CA ALA A 18 -36.76 2.57 -4.47
C ALA A 18 -35.71 2.51 -3.36
N LEU A 19 -34.55 1.90 -3.66
CA LEU A 19 -33.38 2.00 -2.79
C LEU A 19 -33.16 3.49 -2.52
N PRO A 20 -32.99 3.93 -1.26
CA PRO A 20 -32.66 5.31 -0.99
C PRO A 20 -31.42 5.66 -1.81
N GLY A 21 -31.52 6.71 -2.63
CA GLY A 21 -30.39 7.17 -3.43
C GLY A 21 -29.23 7.55 -2.51
N ILE A 22 -28.02 7.12 -2.87
CA ILE A 22 -26.78 7.49 -2.17
C ILE A 22 -26.71 9.01 -2.07
N SER A 23 -26.48 9.55 -0.86
CA SER A 23 -26.31 10.99 -0.65
C SER A 23 -25.19 11.55 -1.53
N ASP A 24 -25.43 12.70 -2.16
CA ASP A 24 -24.44 13.35 -3.01
C ASP A 24 -23.45 14.17 -2.16
N VAL A 25 -22.38 13.51 -1.70
CA VAL A 25 -21.26 14.13 -0.98
C VAL A 25 -20.04 14.29 -1.92
N PRO A 26 -19.12 15.26 -1.66
CA PRO A 26 -18.02 15.55 -2.58
C PRO A 26 -17.10 14.36 -2.89
N TRP A 27 -16.94 13.43 -1.94
CA TRP A 27 -16.12 12.22 -2.08
C TRP A 27 -16.89 10.99 -2.56
N ALA A 28 -18.18 11.11 -2.91
CA ALA A 28 -19.02 9.97 -3.22
C ALA A 28 -18.55 9.14 -4.42
N ASN A 29 -17.66 9.68 -5.27
CA ASN A 29 -17.09 8.97 -6.42
C ASN A 29 -15.89 8.07 -6.08
N VAL A 30 -15.26 8.26 -4.92
CA VAL A 30 -14.11 7.47 -4.47
C VAL A 30 -14.46 6.49 -3.35
N THR A 31 -15.71 6.49 -2.85
CA THR A 31 -16.14 5.57 -1.79
C THR A 31 -16.09 4.12 -2.27
N ILE A 32 -15.85 3.22 -1.32
CA ILE A 32 -15.73 1.79 -1.58
C ILE A 32 -16.77 0.97 -0.83
N SER A 33 -16.95 -0.25 -1.28
CA SER A 33 -17.77 -1.27 -0.64
C SER A 33 -17.03 -2.61 -0.66
N ALA A 34 -17.33 -3.45 0.33
CA ALA A 34 -17.00 -4.87 0.29
C ALA A 34 -18.29 -5.64 0.00
N SER A 35 -18.25 -6.56 -0.96
CA SER A 35 -19.36 -7.51 -1.11
C SER A 35 -19.17 -8.67 -0.13
N PRO A 36 -20.23 -9.12 0.59
CA PRO A 36 -20.12 -10.12 1.66
C PRO A 36 -19.40 -11.43 1.29
N ASP A 37 -19.46 -11.83 0.02
CA ASP A 37 -18.89 -13.08 -0.49
C ASP A 37 -17.67 -12.89 -1.41
N ARG A 38 -17.07 -11.69 -1.43
CA ARG A 38 -15.97 -11.37 -2.34
C ARG A 38 -14.68 -11.07 -1.59
N ARG A 39 -13.58 -11.49 -2.21
CA ARG A 39 -12.21 -11.34 -1.67
C ARG A 39 -11.64 -9.93 -1.80
N TYR A 40 -12.31 -9.05 -2.55
CA TYR A 40 -11.77 -7.77 -3.00
C TYR A 40 -12.79 -6.64 -2.89
N LEU A 41 -12.32 -5.42 -3.08
CA LEU A 41 -13.07 -4.18 -2.90
C LEU A 41 -13.62 -3.66 -4.23
N TYR A 42 -14.65 -2.81 -4.16
CA TYR A 42 -15.30 -2.22 -5.31
C TYR A 42 -15.69 -0.77 -5.03
N GLU A 43 -15.58 0.10 -6.03
CA GLU A 43 -16.13 1.46 -5.98
C GLU A 43 -17.66 1.38 -5.76
N THR A 44 -18.19 2.06 -4.75
CA THR A 44 -19.61 1.98 -4.36
C THR A 44 -20.54 2.41 -5.49
N LYS A 45 -20.21 3.49 -6.20
CA LYS A 45 -21.09 4.05 -7.25
C LYS A 45 -21.06 3.26 -8.55
N THR A 46 -19.87 2.84 -8.98
CA THR A 46 -19.68 2.27 -10.32
C THR A 46 -19.69 0.74 -10.31
N GLY A 47 -19.42 0.12 -9.15
CA GLY A 47 -19.20 -1.32 -9.02
C GLY A 47 -17.89 -1.81 -9.67
N ARG A 48 -17.00 -0.90 -10.10
CA ARG A 48 -15.70 -1.28 -10.66
C ARG A 48 -14.80 -1.84 -9.56
N PRO A 49 -13.92 -2.81 -9.90
CA PRO A 49 -12.84 -3.24 -9.03
C PRO A 49 -12.08 -2.09 -8.39
N PHE A 50 -11.80 -2.22 -7.10
CA PHE A 50 -10.95 -1.30 -6.36
C PHE A 50 -9.83 -2.10 -5.71
N PHE A 51 -8.59 -1.72 -5.98
CA PHE A 51 -7.42 -2.28 -5.33
C PHE A 51 -6.80 -1.21 -4.44
N TRP A 52 -6.69 -1.48 -3.14
CA TRP A 52 -6.30 -0.48 -2.15
C TRP A 52 -4.79 -0.27 -2.18
N ILE A 53 -4.34 0.91 -2.60
CA ILE A 53 -2.93 1.34 -2.59
C ILE A 53 -2.82 2.51 -1.63
N ALA A 54 -2.43 2.22 -0.39
CA ALA A 54 -2.39 3.21 0.68
C ALA A 54 -1.00 3.76 0.96
N ASP A 55 -0.96 5.05 1.30
CA ASP A 55 0.10 5.62 2.13
C ASP A 55 -0.43 5.88 3.56
N THR A 56 0.49 5.95 4.51
CA THR A 56 0.21 6.15 5.92
C THR A 56 0.66 7.55 6.34
N ASN A 57 -0.31 8.43 6.59
CA ASN A 57 -0.07 9.75 7.20
C ASN A 57 -1.03 9.95 8.37
N TRP A 58 -0.66 9.36 9.51
CA TRP A 58 -1.49 9.37 10.71
C TRP A 58 -1.86 10.78 11.16
N GLU A 59 -0.96 11.73 10.97
CA GLU A 59 -1.08 13.09 11.50
C GLU A 59 -1.57 14.12 10.47
N LEU A 60 -2.10 13.66 9.33
CA LEU A 60 -2.59 14.49 8.22
C LEU A 60 -3.50 15.63 8.69
N PHE A 61 -4.50 15.34 9.53
CA PHE A 61 -5.47 16.33 10.01
C PHE A 61 -4.93 17.25 11.09
N HIS A 62 -3.98 16.75 11.88
CA HIS A 62 -3.47 17.45 13.06
C HIS A 62 -2.34 18.39 12.68
N LYS A 63 -1.41 17.97 11.81
CA LYS A 63 -0.16 18.69 11.60
C LYS A 63 -0.08 19.47 10.29
N LEU A 64 -0.75 19.02 9.23
CA LEU A 64 -0.59 19.67 7.93
C LEU A 64 -1.55 20.85 7.75
N ASN A 65 -1.02 21.92 7.19
CA ASN A 65 -1.80 23.03 6.65
C ASN A 65 -2.33 22.71 5.24
N LYS A 66 -3.11 23.60 4.64
CA LYS A 66 -3.75 23.36 3.32
C LYS A 66 -2.72 23.21 2.19
N THR A 67 -1.64 24.00 2.21
CA THR A 67 -0.57 23.94 1.20
C THR A 67 0.18 22.61 1.28
N ASP A 68 0.53 22.18 2.49
CA ASP A 68 1.24 20.93 2.73
C ASP A 68 0.39 19.71 2.37
N VAL A 69 -0.92 19.77 2.65
CA VAL A 69 -1.87 18.76 2.18
C VAL A 69 -1.88 18.68 0.66
N ASP A 70 -1.88 19.81 -0.05
CA ASP A 70 -1.84 19.82 -1.52
C ASP A 70 -0.53 19.25 -2.07
N ILE A 71 0.61 19.58 -1.46
CA ILE A 71 1.93 19.02 -1.82
C ILE A 71 1.90 17.50 -1.65
N TYR A 72 1.46 17.03 -0.48
CA TYR A 72 1.36 15.62 -0.15
C TYR A 72 0.41 14.87 -1.11
N LEU A 73 -0.82 15.34 -1.30
CA LEU A 73 -1.81 14.67 -2.16
C LEU A 73 -1.39 14.67 -3.63
N THR A 74 -0.77 15.75 -4.12
CA THR A 74 -0.25 15.80 -5.49
C THR A 74 0.84 14.76 -5.71
N ASP A 75 1.77 14.63 -4.76
CA ASP A 75 2.81 13.60 -4.80
C ASP A 75 2.22 12.19 -4.80
N ARG A 76 1.30 11.90 -3.87
CA ARG A 76 0.68 10.58 -3.74
C ARG A 76 -0.17 10.22 -4.96
N ALA A 77 -0.93 11.16 -5.51
CA ALA A 77 -1.67 10.94 -6.75
C ALA A 77 -0.73 10.63 -7.92
N ALA A 78 0.38 11.37 -8.07
CA ALA A 78 1.36 11.16 -9.12
C ALA A 78 2.06 9.79 -9.03
N LYS A 79 2.17 9.24 -7.81
CA LYS A 79 2.74 7.92 -7.52
C LYS A 79 1.71 6.79 -7.50
N GLY A 80 0.45 7.06 -7.87
CA GLY A 80 -0.59 6.04 -8.02
C GLY A 80 -1.23 5.56 -6.71
N PHE A 81 -1.03 6.28 -5.60
CA PHE A 81 -1.79 6.03 -4.37
C PHE A 81 -3.25 6.43 -4.58
N ASN A 82 -4.16 5.62 -4.05
CA ASN A 82 -5.60 5.88 -4.11
C ASN A 82 -6.27 5.84 -2.73
N VAL A 83 -5.50 5.55 -1.66
CA VAL A 83 -5.96 5.67 -0.27
C VAL A 83 -4.93 6.38 0.59
N ILE A 84 -5.37 7.25 1.52
CA ILE A 84 -4.53 7.71 2.65
C ILE A 84 -5.17 7.25 3.95
N GLN A 85 -4.39 6.60 4.81
CA GLN A 85 -4.82 6.28 6.18
C GLN A 85 -4.43 7.43 7.10
N ALA A 86 -5.40 7.99 7.84
CA ALA A 86 -5.20 9.17 8.68
C ALA A 86 -6.06 9.11 9.95
N VAL A 87 -5.52 9.63 11.07
CA VAL A 87 -6.18 9.59 12.38
C VAL A 87 -6.96 10.86 12.63
N VAL A 88 -8.27 10.74 12.87
CA VAL A 88 -9.14 11.88 13.16
C VAL A 88 -8.79 12.48 14.53
N LEU A 89 -8.78 11.65 15.58
CA LEU A 89 -8.27 12.03 16.90
C LEU A 89 -6.82 11.55 17.08
N SER A 90 -5.90 12.43 16.69
CA SER A 90 -4.44 12.23 16.69
C SER A 90 -3.90 11.61 17.98
N LYS A 91 -2.87 10.78 17.84
CA LYS A 91 -2.12 10.22 18.96
C LYS A 91 -1.32 11.26 19.75
N TYR A 92 -1.15 12.47 19.23
CA TYR A 92 -0.40 13.59 19.83
C TYR A 92 -1.24 14.49 20.75
N ASN A 93 -2.13 13.91 21.56
CA ASN A 93 -2.90 14.61 22.59
C ASN A 93 -3.84 15.71 22.06
N VAL A 94 -5.02 15.29 21.59
CA VAL A 94 -6.06 16.19 21.07
C VAL A 94 -6.75 17.09 22.10
N THR A 95 -6.48 16.91 23.40
CA THR A 95 -7.14 17.67 24.47
C THR A 95 -6.47 19.01 24.78
N THR A 96 -5.21 19.17 24.37
CA THR A 96 -4.39 20.33 24.71
C THR A 96 -3.46 20.78 23.59
N ILE A 97 -3.21 19.93 22.59
CA ILE A 97 -2.38 20.27 21.43
C ILE A 97 -3.33 20.51 20.24
N PRO A 98 -3.40 21.74 19.70
CA PRO A 98 -4.25 22.05 18.57
C PRO A 98 -3.62 21.62 17.24
N ASN A 99 -4.43 21.62 16.18
CA ASN A 99 -3.91 21.47 14.83
C ASN A 99 -3.07 22.68 14.39
N PHE A 100 -2.54 22.63 13.17
CA PHE A 100 -1.77 23.72 12.56
C PHE A 100 -2.45 25.11 12.68
N TYR A 101 -3.78 25.19 12.67
CA TYR A 101 -4.52 26.45 12.75
C TYR A 101 -4.88 26.89 14.17
N GLY A 102 -4.41 26.17 15.20
CA GLY A 102 -4.72 26.50 16.59
C GLY A 102 -6.06 25.96 17.09
N HIS A 103 -6.70 25.05 16.35
CA HIS A 103 -7.97 24.43 16.77
C HIS A 103 -7.74 23.05 17.41
N LEU A 104 -8.22 22.85 18.63
CA LEU A 104 -8.30 21.51 19.25
C LEU A 104 -9.31 20.65 18.47
N ALA A 105 -9.15 19.33 18.48
CA ALA A 105 -10.14 18.46 17.83
C ALA A 105 -11.46 18.37 18.62
N ILE A 106 -11.36 18.47 19.94
CA ILE A 106 -12.47 18.40 20.89
C ILE A 106 -12.30 19.48 21.95
N ASP A 107 -13.40 20.04 22.40
CA ASP A 107 -13.42 21.03 23.47
C ASP A 107 -13.61 20.34 24.83
N ASN A 108 -13.05 20.93 25.90
CA ASN A 108 -13.20 20.46 27.28
C ASN A 108 -12.77 19.00 27.54
N ALA A 109 -11.92 18.43 26.67
CA ALA A 109 -11.56 17.01 26.68
C ALA A 109 -12.78 16.07 26.62
N ASP A 110 -13.86 16.50 25.97
CA ASP A 110 -15.11 15.76 25.82
C ASP A 110 -15.37 15.46 24.35
N VAL A 111 -15.35 14.18 23.99
CA VAL A 111 -15.56 13.72 22.60
C VAL A 111 -16.98 13.98 22.09
N THR A 112 -17.92 14.31 22.97
CA THR A 112 -19.27 14.75 22.59
C THR A 112 -19.36 16.24 22.25
N GLN A 113 -18.24 16.97 22.39
CA GLN A 113 -18.08 18.38 22.05
C GLN A 113 -16.97 18.55 20.99
N PRO A 114 -17.18 18.06 19.75
CA PRO A 114 -16.22 18.24 18.66
C PRO A 114 -16.10 19.72 18.30
N ASN A 115 -14.86 20.19 18.13
CA ASN A 115 -14.62 21.56 17.70
C ASN A 115 -14.86 21.68 16.19
N LEU A 116 -15.91 22.40 15.79
CA LEU A 116 -16.31 22.45 14.39
C LEU A 116 -15.26 23.10 13.47
N GLN A 117 -14.39 23.98 13.97
CA GLN A 117 -13.34 24.59 13.15
C GLN A 117 -12.21 23.60 12.83
N TYR A 118 -11.95 22.63 13.70
CA TYR A 118 -11.07 21.51 13.40
C TYR A 118 -11.70 20.61 12.32
N PHE A 119 -12.99 20.27 12.49
CA PHE A 119 -13.68 19.41 11.54
C PHE A 119 -13.96 20.08 10.18
N GLU A 120 -14.03 21.41 10.09
CA GLU A 120 -14.01 22.13 8.81
C GLU A 120 -12.70 21.91 8.04
N HIS A 121 -11.56 21.79 8.74
CA HIS A 121 -10.29 21.41 8.11
C HIS A 121 -10.32 19.95 7.65
N VAL A 122 -10.84 19.04 8.49
CA VAL A 122 -11.05 17.62 8.11
C VAL A 122 -11.93 17.50 6.86
N ASP A 123 -13.06 18.22 6.80
CA ASP A 123 -13.95 18.24 5.63
C ASP A 123 -13.24 18.69 4.36
N TRP A 124 -12.44 19.76 4.49
CA TRP A 124 -11.67 20.29 3.39
C TRP A 124 -10.65 19.26 2.89
N ILE A 125 -9.91 18.59 3.79
CA ILE A 125 -8.93 17.56 3.41
C ILE A 125 -9.62 16.37 2.72
N VAL A 126 -10.73 15.86 3.26
CA VAL A 126 -11.45 14.71 2.67
C VAL A 126 -11.97 15.06 1.27
N THR A 127 -12.54 16.26 1.12
CA THR A 127 -12.99 16.76 -0.18
C THR A 127 -11.81 16.91 -1.14
N ARG A 128 -10.71 17.49 -0.66
CA ARG A 128 -9.52 17.74 -1.47
C ARG A 128 -8.87 16.44 -1.93
N ALA A 129 -8.74 15.44 -1.07
CA ALA A 129 -8.25 14.11 -1.43
C ALA A 129 -9.09 13.48 -2.54
N ALA A 130 -10.43 13.58 -2.45
CA ALA A 130 -11.31 13.06 -3.48
C ALA A 130 -11.15 13.76 -4.84
N GLU A 131 -10.83 15.07 -4.87
CA GLU A 131 -10.50 15.79 -6.11
C GLU A 131 -9.24 15.25 -6.80
N TYR A 132 -8.31 14.69 -6.02
CA TYR A 132 -7.13 13.96 -6.53
C TYR A 132 -7.40 12.48 -6.84
N GLY A 133 -8.66 12.01 -6.70
CA GLY A 133 -9.01 10.60 -6.86
C GLY A 133 -8.56 9.71 -5.70
N ILE A 134 -8.25 10.30 -4.55
CA ILE A 134 -7.76 9.61 -3.36
C ILE A 134 -8.87 9.50 -2.31
N LEU A 135 -9.11 8.29 -1.83
CA LEU A 135 -10.01 8.02 -0.72
C LEU A 135 -9.26 8.21 0.61
N ILE A 136 -9.89 8.84 1.59
CA ILE A 136 -9.38 8.79 2.97
C ILE A 136 -9.93 7.54 3.66
N CYS A 137 -9.07 6.81 4.37
CA CYS A 137 -9.47 5.86 5.40
C CYS A 137 -9.28 6.50 6.78
N PHE A 138 -10.36 6.65 7.53
CA PHE A 138 -10.28 7.20 8.88
C PHE A 138 -9.88 6.14 9.89
N VAL A 139 -8.87 6.44 10.69
CA VAL A 139 -8.77 5.91 12.04
C VAL A 139 -9.53 6.88 12.96
N PRO A 140 -10.74 6.53 13.46
CA PRO A 140 -11.57 7.49 14.20
C PRO A 140 -10.86 8.06 15.43
N THR A 141 -10.11 7.21 16.12
CA THR A 141 -9.31 7.58 17.29
C THR A 141 -8.17 6.59 17.44
N TRP A 142 -7.02 7.08 17.92
CA TRP A 142 -5.95 6.17 18.35
C TRP A 142 -6.38 5.38 19.59
N GLY A 143 -5.91 4.14 19.73
CA GLY A 143 -6.30 3.23 20.82
C GLY A 143 -6.01 3.76 22.22
N ARG A 144 -5.05 4.71 22.33
CA ARG A 144 -4.70 5.37 23.60
C ARG A 144 -5.88 5.99 24.33
N TYR A 145 -6.87 6.50 23.60
CA TYR A 145 -8.04 7.14 24.20
C TYR A 145 -9.12 6.14 24.61
N VAL A 146 -8.98 4.87 24.25
CA VAL A 146 -9.92 3.79 24.60
C VAL A 146 -9.36 2.92 25.72
N ASN A 147 -8.08 2.51 25.63
CA ASN A 147 -7.47 1.56 26.56
C ASN A 147 -5.98 1.81 26.82
N TRP A 148 -5.52 3.06 26.66
CA TRP A 148 -4.13 3.51 26.85
C TRP A 148 -3.12 3.08 25.78
N GLY A 149 -3.33 1.97 25.08
CA GLY A 149 -2.47 1.50 23.99
C GLY A 149 -0.98 1.53 24.36
N TRP A 150 -0.14 2.03 23.44
CA TRP A 150 1.30 2.20 23.65
C TRP A 150 1.73 3.42 24.47
N TYR A 151 0.79 4.17 25.04
CA TYR A 151 1.10 5.37 25.84
C TYR A 151 1.08 5.10 27.35
N GLY A 152 0.66 3.89 27.74
CA GLY A 152 0.42 3.51 29.12
C GLY A 152 -0.45 4.53 29.85
N THR A 153 -0.24 4.75 31.14
CA THR A 153 -1.03 5.71 31.94
C THR A 153 -0.75 7.19 31.65
N THR A 154 -0.16 7.53 30.50
CA THR A 154 0.11 8.91 30.08
C THR A 154 -1.09 9.50 29.34
N GLY A 155 -1.73 10.52 29.91
CA GLY A 155 -2.86 11.22 29.31
C GLY A 155 -4.23 10.79 29.84
N TYR A 156 -5.25 10.74 28.98
CA TYR A 156 -6.64 10.46 29.35
C TYR A 156 -7.25 9.36 28.50
N LYS A 157 -8.14 8.55 29.10
CA LYS A 157 -9.17 7.84 28.35
C LYS A 157 -10.32 8.80 28.06
N LEU A 158 -10.75 8.84 26.81
CA LEU A 158 -11.84 9.70 26.35
C LEU A 158 -13.11 8.92 26.02
N PHE A 159 -13.03 7.60 25.91
CA PHE A 159 -14.12 6.77 25.44
C PHE A 159 -14.61 5.74 26.48
N ASP A 160 -15.92 5.73 26.64
CA ASP A 160 -16.74 4.63 27.11
C ASP A 160 -17.75 4.24 26.01
N LYS A 161 -18.71 3.36 26.30
CA LYS A 161 -19.68 2.91 25.28
C LYS A 161 -20.57 4.03 24.76
N ASP A 162 -21.01 4.93 25.63
CA ASP A 162 -22.00 5.96 25.29
C ASP A 162 -21.35 7.05 24.45
N THR A 163 -20.17 7.52 24.89
CA THR A 163 -19.36 8.50 24.15
C THR A 163 -18.81 7.93 22.84
N ALA A 164 -18.45 6.64 22.79
CA ALA A 164 -18.03 5.99 21.55
C ALA A 164 -19.18 5.87 20.55
N GLU A 165 -20.39 5.48 20.97
CA GLU A 165 -21.56 5.43 20.09
C GLU A 165 -21.93 6.83 19.59
N TRP A 166 -21.89 7.84 20.47
CA TRP A 166 -22.11 9.24 20.09
C TRP A 166 -21.13 9.70 19.02
N PHE A 167 -19.83 9.47 19.23
CA PHE A 167 -18.80 9.88 18.29
C PHE A 167 -18.90 9.10 16.97
N GLY A 168 -19.30 7.83 17.06
CA GLY A 168 -19.68 7.00 15.93
C GLY A 168 -20.77 7.64 15.09
N ARG A 169 -21.86 8.07 15.71
CA ARG A 169 -22.96 8.78 15.02
C ARG A 169 -22.48 10.10 14.40
N PHE A 170 -21.68 10.88 15.13
CA PHE A 170 -21.15 12.14 14.62
C PHE A 170 -20.36 11.93 13.32
N LEU A 171 -19.41 10.98 13.30
CA LEU A 171 -18.61 10.69 12.11
C LEU A 171 -19.41 10.01 10.99
N GLY A 172 -20.30 9.07 11.32
CA GLY A 172 -21.16 8.40 10.33
C GLY A 172 -22.10 9.38 9.62
N ASN A 173 -22.66 10.33 10.37
CA ASN A 173 -23.46 11.40 9.78
C ASN A 173 -22.58 12.37 8.98
N ARG A 174 -21.43 12.82 9.50
CA ARG A 174 -20.62 13.83 8.80
C ARG A 174 -19.91 13.29 7.55
N TYR A 175 -19.46 12.04 7.59
CA TYR A 175 -18.59 11.42 6.58
C TYR A 175 -19.11 10.08 6.07
N PRO A 176 -20.32 10.01 5.49
CA PRO A 176 -20.86 8.77 4.97
C PRO A 176 -20.02 8.22 3.81
N GLY A 177 -19.87 6.89 3.76
CA GLY A 177 -19.14 6.17 2.70
C GLY A 177 -17.62 6.19 2.82
N ILE A 178 -17.04 7.01 3.71
CA ILE A 178 -15.61 6.98 4.05
C ILE A 178 -15.31 5.73 4.89
N PRO A 179 -14.31 4.90 4.60
CA PRO A 179 -13.90 3.78 5.47
C PRO A 179 -13.54 4.19 6.90
N LYS A 180 -13.94 3.39 7.89
CA LYS A 180 -13.55 3.54 9.31
C LYS A 180 -12.74 2.33 9.79
N MET A 181 -11.49 2.57 10.16
CA MET A 181 -10.55 1.63 10.73
C MET A 181 -10.46 1.84 12.24
N MET A 182 -11.18 1.02 13.01
CA MET A 182 -11.14 1.06 14.49
C MET A 182 -9.83 0.47 15.04
N GLY A 183 -9.64 0.47 16.36
CA GLY A 183 -8.47 -0.13 17.02
C GLY A 183 -7.35 0.88 17.23
N GLY A 184 -6.75 1.39 16.14
CA GLY A 184 -5.71 2.43 16.18
C GLY A 184 -4.49 2.01 17.00
N ASP A 185 -3.77 0.99 16.52
CA ASP A 185 -2.57 0.42 17.17
C ASP A 185 -2.83 -0.05 18.61
N SER A 186 -3.96 -0.74 18.80
CA SER A 186 -4.30 -1.48 20.01
C SER A 186 -5.28 -2.60 19.71
N THR A 187 -5.28 -3.67 20.50
CA THR A 187 -6.26 -4.75 20.43
C THR A 187 -7.47 -4.50 21.34
N GLY A 188 -8.49 -5.37 21.26
CA GLY A 188 -9.65 -5.34 22.14
C GLY A 188 -9.38 -5.79 23.58
N PHE A 189 -8.27 -6.50 23.84
CA PHE A 189 -7.83 -6.95 25.16
C PHE A 189 -6.45 -6.39 25.45
N TRP A 190 -6.36 -5.42 26.36
CA TRP A 190 -5.11 -4.70 26.57
C TRP A 190 -4.86 -4.39 28.05
N ALA A 191 -3.59 -4.42 28.45
CA ALA A 191 -3.18 -3.94 29.76
C ALA A 191 -2.70 -2.48 29.66
N ASN A 192 -3.08 -1.65 30.62
CA ASN A 192 -2.81 -0.21 30.59
C ASN A 192 -1.33 0.17 30.80
N ASN A 193 -0.45 -0.80 31.01
CA ASN A 193 0.96 -0.58 31.32
C ASN A 193 1.90 -1.38 30.41
N VAL A 194 1.46 -1.88 29.25
CA VAL A 194 2.29 -2.68 28.33
C VAL A 194 3.67 -2.04 28.03
N PRO A 195 3.76 -0.74 27.70
CA PRO A 195 5.07 -0.09 27.48
C PRO A 195 5.97 -0.15 28.72
N GLN A 196 5.41 0.13 29.90
CA GLN A 196 6.11 0.10 31.17
C GLN A 196 6.53 -1.33 31.54
N ALA A 197 5.68 -2.32 31.27
CA ALA A 197 5.96 -3.72 31.53
C ALA A 197 7.13 -4.23 30.69
N ARG A 198 7.16 -3.86 29.39
CA ARG A 198 8.29 -4.19 28.50
C ARG A 198 9.59 -3.49 28.92
N ALA A 199 9.50 -2.25 29.39
CA ALA A 199 10.66 -1.52 29.91
C ALA A 199 11.20 -2.15 31.21
N ALA A 200 10.33 -2.44 32.18
CA ALA A 200 10.68 -3.07 33.45
C ALA A 200 11.29 -4.48 33.25
N TRP A 201 10.75 -5.26 32.31
CA TRP A 201 11.34 -6.52 31.91
C TRP A 201 12.80 -6.38 31.44
N ARG A 202 13.09 -5.39 30.60
CA ARG A 202 14.45 -5.17 30.07
C ARG A 202 15.44 -4.73 31.16
N GLU A 203 14.96 -4.16 32.26
CA GLU A 203 15.77 -3.81 33.43
C GLU A 203 16.06 -5.02 34.34
N ASP A 204 15.15 -5.99 34.42
CA ASP A 204 15.29 -7.20 35.22
C ASP A 204 14.76 -8.46 34.49
N PRO A 205 15.51 -8.98 33.49
CA PRO A 205 15.05 -10.08 32.64
C PRO A 205 15.12 -11.47 33.30
N GLU A 206 15.50 -11.56 34.57
CA GLU A 206 15.49 -12.81 35.35
C GLU A 206 14.22 -12.94 36.21
N SER A 207 13.41 -11.88 36.28
CA SER A 207 12.14 -11.86 37.00
C SER A 207 11.05 -12.69 36.30
N ASP A 208 9.88 -12.86 36.93
CA ASP A 208 8.72 -13.47 36.27
C ASP A 208 8.13 -12.46 35.25
N PRO A 209 8.10 -12.75 33.93
CA PRO A 209 7.53 -11.86 32.92
C PRO A 209 6.10 -11.39 33.25
N LYS A 210 5.30 -12.26 33.89
CA LYS A 210 3.90 -11.97 34.24
C LYS A 210 3.78 -10.92 35.33
N SER A 211 4.79 -10.79 36.19
CA SER A 211 4.77 -9.86 37.32
C SER A 211 4.79 -8.39 36.88
N HIS A 212 5.21 -8.11 35.65
CA HIS A 212 5.27 -6.76 35.07
C HIS A 212 3.94 -6.30 34.44
N LEU A 213 3.10 -7.23 33.99
CA LEU A 213 1.88 -6.90 33.26
C LEU A 213 0.73 -6.56 34.23
N GLY A 214 0.08 -5.43 34.00
CA GLY A 214 -1.12 -5.02 34.70
C GLY A 214 -2.36 -5.81 34.26
N PRO A 215 -3.53 -5.53 34.87
CA PRO A 215 -4.78 -6.17 34.50
C PRO A 215 -5.16 -5.91 33.04
N ILE A 216 -5.65 -6.96 32.36
CA ILE A 216 -6.13 -6.88 30.99
C ILE A 216 -7.59 -6.40 30.98
N GLU A 217 -7.85 -5.28 30.31
CA GLU A 217 -9.18 -4.72 30.09
C GLU A 217 -9.79 -5.26 28.78
N ASP A 218 -11.07 -5.64 28.80
CA ASP A 218 -11.86 -5.94 27.60
C ASP A 218 -12.59 -4.67 27.13
N THR A 219 -12.13 -4.11 26.02
CA THR A 219 -12.63 -2.86 25.44
C THR A 219 -13.42 -3.05 24.16
N ARG A 220 -13.65 -4.30 23.74
CA ARG A 220 -14.34 -4.62 22.47
C ARG A 220 -15.75 -4.01 22.39
N SER A 221 -16.45 -3.96 23.52
CA SER A 221 -17.80 -3.37 23.57
C SER A 221 -17.84 -1.85 23.35
N ILE A 222 -16.73 -1.14 23.58
CA ILE A 222 -16.58 0.29 23.28
C ILE A 222 -16.43 0.49 21.76
N TRP A 223 -15.53 -0.28 21.14
CA TRP A 223 -15.37 -0.28 19.68
C TRP A 223 -16.65 -0.67 18.94
N ALA A 224 -17.34 -1.72 19.42
CA ALA A 224 -18.63 -2.13 18.87
C ALA A 224 -19.70 -1.03 19.01
N ALA A 225 -19.66 -0.22 20.08
CA ALA A 225 -20.56 0.91 20.24
C ALA A 225 -20.30 2.01 19.21
N MET A 226 -19.02 2.32 18.98
CA MET A 226 -18.60 3.24 17.91
C MET A 226 -19.06 2.77 16.54
N MET A 227 -18.86 1.48 16.24
CA MET A 227 -19.29 0.85 14.99
C MET A 227 -20.80 0.98 14.76
N ARG A 228 -21.62 0.71 15.79
CA ARG A 228 -23.08 0.88 15.68
C ARG A 228 -23.47 2.31 15.30
N GLY A 229 -22.77 3.30 15.86
CA GLY A 229 -22.99 4.71 15.53
C GLY A 229 -22.73 5.03 14.05
N PHE A 230 -21.62 4.52 13.49
CA PHE A 230 -21.33 4.66 12.04
C PHE A 230 -22.45 4.03 11.21
N MET A 231 -22.75 2.76 11.50
CA MET A 231 -23.72 1.96 10.72
C MET A 231 -25.10 2.60 10.71
N GLU A 232 -25.56 3.12 11.85
CA GLU A 232 -26.88 3.74 11.94
C GLU A 232 -26.98 5.03 11.10
N GLU A 233 -25.99 5.91 11.19
CA GLU A 233 -26.06 7.21 10.50
C GLU A 233 -25.76 7.10 9.00
N GLU A 234 -24.88 6.19 8.60
CA GLU A 234 -24.58 5.96 7.18
C GLU A 234 -25.74 5.30 6.45
N ALA A 235 -26.44 4.37 7.10
CA ALA A 235 -27.64 3.75 6.53
C ALA A 235 -28.72 4.78 6.20
N LYS A 236 -28.87 5.84 7.03
CA LYS A 236 -29.80 6.97 6.76
C LYS A 236 -29.43 7.75 5.49
N LYS A 237 -28.20 7.62 5.00
CA LYS A 237 -27.67 8.31 3.81
C LYS A 237 -27.48 7.39 2.60
N GLY A 238 -27.97 6.15 2.68
CA GLY A 238 -27.89 5.17 1.60
C GLY A 238 -26.52 4.49 1.49
N TYR A 239 -25.69 4.54 2.53
CA TYR A 239 -24.40 3.87 2.57
C TYR A 239 -24.43 2.68 3.53
N ASP A 240 -23.81 1.58 3.11
CA ASP A 240 -23.39 0.52 4.01
C ASP A 240 -22.01 0.90 4.56
N ALA A 241 -21.93 1.19 5.87
CA ALA A 241 -20.69 1.64 6.50
C ALA A 241 -19.56 0.60 6.28
N PHE A 242 -18.46 1.04 5.69
CA PHE A 242 -17.25 0.22 5.56
C PHE A 242 -16.45 0.31 6.85
N VAL A 243 -16.34 -0.79 7.58
CA VAL A 243 -15.65 -0.84 8.88
C VAL A 243 -14.60 -1.95 8.89
N THR A 244 -13.40 -1.62 9.33
CA THR A 244 -12.30 -2.56 9.61
C THR A 244 -11.70 -2.27 10.99
N PHE A 245 -10.73 -3.06 11.43
CA PHE A 245 -10.10 -2.92 12.74
C PHE A 245 -8.59 -3.14 12.61
N GLN A 246 -7.79 -2.13 12.95
CA GLN A 246 -6.34 -2.15 13.01
C GLN A 246 -5.91 -2.52 14.44
N PRO A 247 -5.57 -3.80 14.70
CA PRO A 247 -4.94 -4.18 15.95
C PRO A 247 -3.47 -3.71 15.97
N THR A 248 -2.88 -3.63 17.16
CA THR A 248 -1.41 -3.56 17.29
C THR A 248 -0.78 -4.89 16.89
N SER A 249 0.47 -4.87 16.41
CA SER A 249 1.21 -6.09 16.03
C SER A 249 1.39 -7.07 17.19
N PRO A 250 2.00 -6.69 18.33
CA PRO A 250 2.13 -7.64 19.42
C PRO A 250 0.83 -7.82 20.20
N TRP A 251 0.55 -9.06 20.59
CA TRP A 251 -0.57 -9.43 21.43
C TRP A 251 -0.12 -9.98 22.77
N ILE A 252 -1.02 -9.92 23.75
CA ILE A 252 -0.78 -10.54 25.05
C ILE A 252 -0.99 -12.05 24.90
N ALA A 253 0.10 -12.80 25.02
CA ALA A 253 0.14 -14.24 24.85
C ALA A 253 0.01 -15.02 26.17
N ASP A 254 0.25 -14.35 27.31
CA ASP A 254 0.10 -14.95 28.64
C ASP A 254 -0.45 -13.92 29.66
N PRO A 255 -1.70 -14.09 30.15
CA PRO A 255 -2.66 -15.09 29.71
C PRO A 255 -3.06 -14.91 28.23
N PRO A 256 -3.42 -15.99 27.52
CA PRO A 256 -3.64 -15.92 26.07
C PRO A 256 -4.85 -15.06 25.72
N THR A 257 -4.64 -14.08 24.83
CA THR A 257 -5.69 -13.34 24.13
C THR A 257 -5.79 -13.81 22.67
N PRO A 258 -6.91 -13.53 21.96
CA PRO A 258 -7.02 -13.86 20.54
C PRO A 258 -5.88 -13.24 19.72
N LEU A 259 -5.47 -13.93 18.65
CA LEU A 259 -4.49 -13.39 17.70
C LEU A 259 -4.96 -12.04 17.16
N PRO A 260 -4.04 -11.09 16.92
CA PRO A 260 -4.36 -9.73 16.53
C PRO A 260 -4.77 -9.63 15.05
N TYR A 261 -5.93 -10.19 14.75
CA TYR A 261 -6.69 -9.99 13.53
C TYR A 261 -7.98 -9.27 13.89
N GLY A 262 -8.38 -8.27 13.11
CA GLY A 262 -9.56 -7.45 13.41
C GLY A 262 -10.82 -8.27 13.69
N HIS A 263 -11.07 -9.32 12.89
CA HIS A 263 -12.25 -10.16 13.02
C HIS A 263 -12.34 -10.87 14.39
N ASN A 264 -11.21 -11.21 15.02
CA ASN A 264 -11.18 -11.88 16.31
C ASN A 264 -11.71 -11.00 17.47
N TYR A 265 -11.77 -9.68 17.29
CA TYR A 265 -12.22 -8.76 18.32
C TYR A 265 -13.66 -8.27 18.12
N ILE A 266 -14.17 -8.26 16.89
CA ILE A 266 -15.48 -7.67 16.57
C ILE A 266 -16.49 -8.68 16.02
N ASN A 267 -16.07 -9.65 15.20
CA ASN A 267 -17.03 -10.51 14.52
C ASN A 267 -17.81 -11.41 15.50
N GLY A 268 -19.07 -11.67 15.18
CA GLY A 268 -19.97 -12.49 16.00
C GLY A 268 -20.93 -11.63 16.81
N SER A 269 -20.88 -11.73 18.15
CA SER A 269 -21.84 -11.06 19.02
C SER A 269 -21.70 -9.53 19.07
N LEU A 270 -20.56 -8.99 18.62
CA LEU A 270 -20.28 -7.55 18.62
C LEU A 270 -20.46 -6.90 17.25
N GLY A 271 -20.73 -7.68 16.21
CA GLY A 271 -21.07 -7.24 14.86
C GLY A 271 -20.27 -7.97 13.79
N SER A 272 -19.97 -7.30 12.68
CA SER A 272 -19.20 -7.85 11.57
C SER A 272 -18.39 -6.75 10.90
N LEU A 273 -17.12 -7.02 10.62
CA LEU A 273 -16.27 -6.14 9.83
C LEU A 273 -16.52 -6.34 8.33
N SER A 274 -16.32 -5.27 7.56
CA SER A 274 -16.36 -5.28 6.08
C SER A 274 -15.07 -5.85 5.48
N MET A 275 -13.95 -5.66 6.17
CA MET A 275 -12.62 -6.15 5.80
C MET A 275 -11.86 -6.53 7.07
N ASP A 276 -11.17 -7.65 7.04
CA ASP A 276 -10.25 -8.04 8.11
C ASP A 276 -8.87 -7.42 7.89
N ALA A 277 -8.21 -7.07 8.99
CA ALA A 277 -6.95 -6.35 8.95
C ALA A 277 -5.99 -6.82 10.04
N VAL A 278 -4.70 -6.70 9.74
CA VAL A 278 -3.56 -6.95 10.62
C VAL A 278 -2.56 -5.80 10.49
N GLN A 279 -1.84 -5.51 11.56
CA GLN A 279 -0.58 -4.77 11.53
C GLN A 279 0.54 -5.79 11.74
N SER A 280 1.34 -6.08 10.71
CA SER A 280 2.46 -7.01 10.86
C SER A 280 3.75 -6.33 11.35
N GLY A 281 3.88 -5.02 11.13
CA GLY A 281 5.06 -4.23 11.44
C GLY A 281 5.30 -4.02 12.94
N HIS A 282 6.48 -3.64 13.40
CA HIS A 282 7.71 -3.37 12.63
C HIS A 282 8.88 -4.21 13.15
N GLU A 283 8.55 -5.31 13.84
CA GLU A 283 9.52 -6.14 14.55
C GLU A 283 9.97 -7.33 13.70
N MET A 284 11.26 -7.64 13.78
CA MET A 284 11.81 -8.93 13.46
C MET A 284 12.18 -9.61 14.79
N PRO A 285 11.38 -10.59 15.27
CA PRO A 285 11.63 -11.26 16.53
C PRO A 285 13.05 -11.85 16.56
N ASP A 286 13.84 -11.44 17.55
CA ASP A 286 15.18 -11.97 17.79
C ASP A 286 15.07 -13.08 18.86
N PRO A 287 15.19 -14.37 18.48
CA PRO A 287 15.04 -15.47 19.44
C PRO A 287 16.11 -15.46 20.53
N THR A 288 17.23 -14.76 20.32
CA THR A 288 18.33 -14.64 21.28
C THR A 288 18.31 -13.34 22.09
N GLY A 289 17.43 -12.40 21.73
CA GLY A 289 17.32 -11.10 22.36
C GLY A 289 16.52 -11.13 23.66
N VAL A 290 16.72 -10.13 24.52
CA VAL A 290 16.05 -10.03 25.83
C VAL A 290 14.52 -10.09 25.74
N ASP A 291 13.95 -9.55 24.67
CA ASP A 291 12.49 -9.54 24.46
C ASP A 291 11.92 -10.92 24.12
N SER A 292 12.72 -11.89 23.67
CA SER A 292 12.21 -13.24 23.36
C SER A 292 11.76 -14.00 24.61
N ALA A 293 12.36 -13.67 25.76
CA ALA A 293 12.00 -14.20 27.06
C ALA A 293 10.86 -13.42 27.74
N PHE A 294 10.42 -12.29 27.18
CA PHE A 294 9.20 -11.60 27.63
C PHE A 294 7.94 -12.30 27.09
N THR A 295 7.71 -13.53 27.55
CA THR A 295 6.73 -14.47 26.99
C THR A 295 5.28 -13.97 27.00
N VAL A 296 4.99 -12.94 27.80
CA VAL A 296 3.70 -12.27 27.94
C VAL A 296 3.30 -11.51 26.68
N LEU A 297 4.26 -10.94 25.94
CA LEU A 297 3.98 -10.12 24.76
C LEU A 297 4.67 -10.74 23.54
N ARG A 298 3.91 -11.10 22.52
CA ARG A 298 4.45 -11.71 21.29
C ARG A 298 4.18 -10.84 20.08
N PRO A 299 5.21 -10.40 19.35
CA PRO A 299 5.05 -9.70 18.07
C PRO A 299 4.93 -10.67 16.90
N TRP A 300 4.44 -10.17 15.77
CA TRP A 300 4.65 -10.83 14.48
C TRP A 300 6.10 -10.70 14.00
N ASP A 301 6.51 -11.56 13.06
CA ASP A 301 7.67 -11.29 12.20
C ASP A 301 7.18 -10.51 10.98
N SER A 302 7.51 -9.22 10.91
CA SER A 302 7.11 -8.30 9.83
C SER A 302 7.47 -8.78 8.42
N ARG A 303 8.53 -9.60 8.29
CA ARG A 303 8.95 -10.19 7.01
C ARG A 303 8.06 -11.34 6.54
N LYS A 304 7.21 -11.85 7.43
CA LYS A 304 6.33 -12.99 7.21
C LYS A 304 4.86 -12.59 7.11
N ASN A 305 4.57 -11.34 6.76
CA ASN A 305 3.20 -10.83 6.73
C ASN A 305 2.26 -11.61 5.78
N TYR A 306 2.79 -12.28 4.76
CA TYR A 306 2.03 -13.19 3.92
C TYR A 306 1.40 -14.37 4.70
N GLU A 307 2.00 -14.82 5.81
CA GLU A 307 1.43 -15.86 6.68
C GLU A 307 0.14 -15.37 7.34
N ASN A 308 0.11 -14.10 7.75
CA ASN A 308 -1.07 -13.45 8.31
C ASN A 308 -2.18 -13.36 7.25
N ILE A 309 -1.84 -12.99 6.01
CA ILE A 309 -2.81 -12.98 4.90
C ILE A 309 -3.39 -14.38 4.67
N ILE A 310 -2.54 -15.41 4.56
CA ILE A 310 -2.97 -16.79 4.36
C ILE A 310 -3.88 -17.26 5.50
N GLN A 311 -3.56 -16.91 6.75
CA GLN A 311 -4.38 -17.29 7.90
C GLN A 311 -5.72 -16.57 7.90
N MET A 312 -5.74 -15.24 7.76
CA MET A 312 -6.98 -14.47 7.66
C MET A 312 -7.86 -14.97 6.49
N ARG A 313 -7.27 -15.34 5.35
CA ARG A 313 -8.01 -15.90 4.20
C ARG A 313 -8.72 -17.23 4.50
N LYS A 314 -8.26 -18.00 5.50
CA LYS A 314 -8.91 -19.25 5.95
C LYS A 314 -10.06 -18.98 6.92
N GLU A 315 -9.99 -17.89 7.69
CA GLU A 315 -10.90 -17.59 8.80
C GLU A 315 -11.95 -16.52 8.43
N PHE A 316 -11.66 -15.69 7.42
CA PHE A 316 -12.49 -14.58 6.96
C PHE A 316 -12.84 -14.71 5.47
N SER A 317 -14.14 -14.68 5.16
CA SER A 317 -14.64 -14.85 3.78
C SER A 317 -14.36 -13.63 2.89
N GLY A 318 -14.48 -12.43 3.47
CA GLY A 318 -14.36 -11.15 2.78
C GLY A 318 -12.93 -10.73 2.45
N PRO A 319 -12.69 -9.44 2.18
CA PRO A 319 -11.36 -8.87 1.92
C PRO A 319 -10.47 -8.93 3.17
N VAL A 320 -9.17 -9.13 2.98
CA VAL A 320 -8.16 -9.12 4.05
C VAL A 320 -6.97 -8.27 3.62
N MET A 321 -6.27 -7.63 4.55
CA MET A 321 -5.11 -6.81 4.23
C MET A 321 -4.17 -6.62 5.43
N ASP A 322 -2.90 -6.43 5.16
CA ASP A 322 -1.95 -5.87 6.12
C ASP A 322 -1.96 -4.35 5.99
N VAL A 323 -2.46 -3.68 7.03
CA VAL A 323 -2.73 -2.23 7.02
C VAL A 323 -1.58 -1.41 7.58
N GLU A 324 -0.55 -2.07 8.12
CA GLU A 324 0.64 -1.41 8.67
C GLU A 324 1.78 -2.45 8.82
N ASN A 325 2.63 -2.53 7.79
CA ASN A 325 3.89 -3.27 7.85
C ASN A 325 5.06 -2.32 8.23
N HIS A 326 6.31 -2.74 8.10
CA HIS A 326 7.49 -1.92 8.40
C HIS A 326 7.52 -0.62 7.59
N TYR A 327 7.94 0.46 8.23
CA TYR A 327 8.04 1.77 7.60
C TYR A 327 9.44 1.96 6.99
N GLU A 328 9.50 2.49 5.77
CA GLU A 328 10.76 2.94 5.19
C GLU A 328 11.44 3.95 6.12
N GLY A 329 12.73 3.77 6.37
CA GLY A 329 13.53 4.61 7.26
C GLY A 329 13.32 4.37 8.75
N ALA A 330 12.43 3.46 9.17
CA ALA A 330 12.35 3.04 10.56
C ALA A 330 13.40 1.99 10.91
N HIS A 331 13.85 1.96 12.15
CA HIS A 331 14.63 0.84 12.65
C HIS A 331 13.73 -0.36 12.98
N ASP A 332 14.26 -1.58 12.88
CA ASP A 332 13.59 -2.78 13.39
C ASP A 332 13.17 -2.58 14.85
N SER A 333 11.88 -2.81 15.12
CA SER A 333 11.26 -2.60 16.44
C SER A 333 11.41 -1.17 16.98
N PHE A 334 11.63 -0.20 16.10
CA PHE A 334 11.99 1.19 16.42
C PHE A 334 13.22 1.33 17.34
N ASN A 335 14.10 0.33 17.34
CA ASN A 335 15.31 0.34 18.14
C ASN A 335 16.49 0.84 17.30
N THR A 336 17.01 2.02 17.62
CA THR A 336 18.09 2.70 16.86
C THR A 336 19.39 1.92 16.76
N SER A 337 19.59 0.88 17.59
CA SER A 337 20.74 -0.02 17.52
C SER A 337 20.57 -1.16 16.51
N LYS A 338 19.37 -1.37 15.99
CA LYS A 338 19.06 -2.39 14.98
C LYS A 338 19.11 -1.81 13.56
N ARG A 339 18.96 -2.66 12.55
CA ARG A 339 18.96 -2.24 11.14
C ARG A 339 17.80 -1.28 10.81
N VAL A 340 17.96 -0.51 9.75
CA VAL A 340 16.91 0.35 9.16
C VAL A 340 16.23 -0.39 8.01
N TRP A 341 14.91 -0.32 7.95
CA TRP A 341 14.10 -0.83 6.85
C TRP A 341 14.22 0.07 5.62
N ASN A 342 14.53 -0.52 4.46
CA ASN A 342 14.69 0.20 3.20
C ASN A 342 13.54 -0.12 2.21
N GLU A 343 13.62 0.43 1.00
CA GLU A 343 12.62 0.24 -0.04
C GLU A 343 12.50 -1.22 -0.50
N SER A 344 13.59 -1.99 -0.43
CA SER A 344 13.54 -3.43 -0.72
C SER A 344 12.72 -4.18 0.32
N ASP A 345 12.94 -3.90 1.60
CA ASP A 345 12.15 -4.50 2.68
C ASP A 345 10.67 -4.18 2.50
N VAL A 346 10.35 -2.91 2.21
CA VAL A 346 8.98 -2.45 1.92
C VAL A 346 8.34 -3.27 0.79
N ARG A 347 9.04 -3.51 -0.32
CA ARG A 347 8.52 -4.37 -1.42
C ARG A 347 8.28 -5.82 -0.98
N HIS A 348 9.12 -6.38 -0.11
CA HIS A 348 8.92 -7.72 0.45
C HIS A 348 7.71 -7.78 1.39
N GLY A 349 7.28 -6.64 1.96
CA GLY A 349 6.01 -6.53 2.66
C GLY A 349 4.78 -6.46 1.73
N PHE A 350 4.95 -6.13 0.44
CA PHE A 350 3.83 -5.94 -0.49
C PHE A 350 3.51 -7.18 -1.32
N TYR A 351 4.48 -7.63 -2.13
CA TYR A 351 4.21 -8.63 -3.17
C TYR A 351 3.84 -10.01 -2.59
N PRO A 352 4.55 -10.55 -1.57
CA PRO A 352 4.14 -11.79 -0.92
C PRO A 352 2.72 -11.72 -0.32
N ALA A 353 2.38 -10.63 0.36
CA ALA A 353 1.04 -10.44 0.93
C ALA A 353 -0.03 -10.37 -0.17
N LEU A 354 0.22 -9.57 -1.21
CA LEU A 354 -0.67 -9.44 -2.36
C LEU A 354 -0.89 -10.79 -3.07
N PHE A 355 0.18 -11.49 -3.44
CA PHE A 355 0.06 -12.77 -4.14
C PHE A 355 -0.45 -13.91 -3.24
N SER A 356 -0.53 -13.68 -1.93
CA SER A 356 -1.22 -14.55 -0.98
C SER A 356 -2.70 -14.21 -0.79
N GLY A 357 -3.21 -13.18 -1.46
CA GLY A 357 -4.63 -12.86 -1.55
C GLY A 357 -5.07 -11.63 -0.75
N ALA A 358 -4.17 -10.71 -0.43
CA ALA A 358 -4.54 -9.41 0.12
C ALA A 358 -5.32 -8.57 -0.92
N CYS A 359 -6.28 -7.77 -0.46
CA CYS A 359 -7.08 -6.90 -1.32
C CYS A 359 -6.45 -5.53 -1.64
N GLY A 360 -5.24 -5.31 -1.14
CA GLY A 360 -4.48 -4.08 -1.25
C GLY A 360 -3.12 -4.20 -0.57
N ILE A 361 -2.41 -3.08 -0.57
CA ILE A 361 -1.14 -2.89 0.13
C ILE A 361 -1.13 -1.52 0.83
N THR A 362 -0.33 -1.41 1.88
CA THR A 362 -0.12 -0.16 2.60
C THR A 362 1.37 0.15 2.72
N PHE A 363 1.78 1.27 2.14
CA PHE A 363 3.07 1.89 2.36
C PHE A 363 3.04 2.80 3.60
N GLY A 364 4.21 2.99 4.19
CA GLY A 364 4.46 4.08 5.10
C GLY A 364 5.95 4.33 5.24
N SER A 365 6.30 5.56 5.61
CA SER A 365 7.67 5.94 5.96
C SER A 365 7.67 6.64 7.31
N LEU A 366 8.77 6.51 8.04
CA LEU A 366 8.86 7.01 9.40
C LEU A 366 8.65 8.53 9.53
N PRO A 367 9.16 9.37 8.60
CA PRO A 367 8.90 10.81 8.64
C PRO A 367 7.46 11.18 8.27
N VAL A 368 6.91 10.57 7.21
CA VAL A 368 5.59 10.91 6.67
C VAL A 368 4.46 10.52 7.61
N GLN A 369 4.52 9.35 8.26
CA GLN A 369 3.44 8.93 9.18
C GLN A 369 3.25 9.90 10.35
N GLN A 370 4.32 10.60 10.75
CA GLN A 370 4.30 11.60 11.82
C GLN A 370 4.06 13.02 11.31
N SER A 371 4.01 13.22 9.98
CA SER A 371 4.18 14.52 9.33
C SER A 371 5.31 15.32 10.00
N TYR A 372 6.46 14.66 10.23
CA TYR A 372 7.56 15.26 11.00
C TYR A 372 8.35 16.23 10.13
N GLU A 373 8.59 17.43 10.66
CA GLU A 373 9.39 18.44 9.99
C GLU A 373 10.51 18.93 10.90
N ASN A 374 11.67 19.19 10.28
CA ASN A 374 12.83 19.77 10.92
C ASN A 374 12.47 21.13 11.52
N ILE A 375 12.95 21.43 12.73
CA ILE A 375 12.69 22.69 13.44
C ILE A 375 13.09 23.94 12.64
N SER A 376 14.02 23.82 11.70
CA SER A 376 14.43 24.92 10.82
C SER A 376 13.46 25.19 9.65
N LEU A 377 12.52 24.27 9.39
CA LEU A 377 11.58 24.31 8.26
C LEU A 377 10.12 24.51 8.70
N ILE A 378 9.82 24.42 10.00
CA ILE A 378 8.47 24.70 10.53
C ILE A 378 8.15 26.20 10.53
N ALA A 379 6.86 26.53 10.43
CA ALA A 379 6.38 27.92 10.39
C ALA A 379 6.61 28.70 11.70
N GLY A 380 6.72 28.01 12.83
CA GLY A 380 6.88 28.60 14.16
C GLY A 380 7.06 27.53 15.25
N PRO A 381 7.60 27.89 16.43
CA PRO A 381 7.88 26.94 17.53
C PRO A 381 6.63 26.24 18.06
N GLU A 382 5.45 26.85 17.93
CA GLU A 382 4.15 26.27 18.28
C GLU A 382 3.77 25.04 17.44
N HIS A 383 4.39 24.87 16.27
CA HIS A 383 4.19 23.72 15.38
C HIS A 383 5.26 22.63 15.58
N TYR A 384 6.24 22.87 16.44
CA TYR A 384 7.28 21.89 16.72
C TYR A 384 6.73 20.75 17.57
N MET A 385 6.97 19.53 17.09
CA MET A 385 6.79 18.32 17.89
C MET A 385 8.06 17.47 17.79
N PRO A 386 8.65 17.03 18.91
CA PRO A 386 9.82 16.17 18.87
C PRO A 386 9.57 14.92 18.03
N PRO A 387 10.56 14.48 17.22
CA PRO A 387 10.42 13.24 16.46
C PRO A 387 10.26 12.05 17.40
N GLN A 388 9.47 11.06 16.98
CA GLN A 388 9.28 9.82 17.75
C GLN A 388 9.91 8.62 17.07
N LEU A 389 9.95 7.51 17.81
CA LEU A 389 10.32 6.19 17.31
C LEU A 389 11.74 6.14 16.71
N GLY A 390 12.64 6.93 17.29
CA GLY A 390 14.05 6.99 16.88
C GLY A 390 14.32 7.79 15.61
N LEU A 391 13.35 8.54 15.09
CA LEU A 391 13.55 9.40 13.93
C LEU A 391 14.54 10.54 14.26
N SER A 392 15.44 10.84 13.32
CA SER A 392 16.41 11.92 13.46
C SER A 392 15.72 13.30 13.48
N GLU A 393 16.21 14.21 14.34
CA GLU A 393 15.77 15.63 14.36
C GLU A 393 16.06 16.38 13.06
N ASN A 394 16.97 15.85 12.23
CA ASN A 394 17.29 16.45 10.94
C ASN A 394 16.37 15.96 9.80
N ALA A 395 15.50 14.98 10.05
CA ALA A 395 14.62 14.44 9.03
C ALA A 395 13.53 15.44 8.61
N SER A 396 12.99 15.24 7.41
CA SER A 396 11.83 15.98 6.90
C SER A 396 10.88 15.03 6.20
N TRP A 397 9.58 15.19 6.44
CA TRP A 397 8.56 14.46 5.69
C TRP A 397 8.50 14.90 4.23
N HIS A 398 8.87 16.15 3.91
CA HIS A 398 8.98 16.63 2.53
C HIS A 398 10.06 15.85 1.76
N ASP A 399 11.25 15.70 2.35
CA ASP A 399 12.33 14.90 1.74
C ASP A 399 11.91 13.43 1.57
N ALA A 400 11.15 12.91 2.53
CA ALA A 400 10.65 11.54 2.52
C ALA A 400 9.54 11.29 1.48
N LEU A 401 8.98 12.33 0.87
CA LEU A 401 8.09 12.15 -0.29
C LEU A 401 8.87 11.48 -1.43
N ASP A 402 10.10 11.92 -1.69
CA ASP A 402 10.94 11.48 -2.80
C ASP A 402 11.65 10.15 -2.55
N TRP A 403 11.41 9.50 -1.41
CA TRP A 403 12.00 8.21 -1.11
C TRP A 403 11.53 7.12 -2.09
N PRO A 404 12.42 6.17 -2.46
CA PRO A 404 12.16 5.23 -3.53
C PRO A 404 10.99 4.28 -3.22
N GLY A 405 10.77 3.89 -1.96
CA GLY A 405 9.65 3.01 -1.57
C GLY A 405 8.29 3.61 -1.94
N ALA A 406 8.11 4.92 -1.75
CA ALA A 406 6.87 5.61 -2.13
C ALA A 406 6.58 5.49 -3.63
N THR A 407 7.59 5.74 -4.48
CA THR A 407 7.46 5.63 -5.95
C THR A 407 7.20 4.19 -6.37
N GLN A 408 7.91 3.24 -5.76
CA GLN A 408 7.80 1.81 -6.11
C GLN A 408 6.45 1.19 -5.73
N THR A 409 5.78 1.76 -4.72
CA THR A 409 4.43 1.34 -4.32
C THR A 409 3.45 1.49 -5.49
N GLY A 410 3.57 2.56 -6.28
CA GLY A 410 2.74 2.79 -7.47
C GLY A 410 2.82 1.67 -8.52
N TYR A 411 4.00 1.06 -8.68
CA TYR A 411 4.18 -0.05 -9.63
C TYR A 411 3.35 -1.28 -9.28
N VAL A 412 3.08 -1.50 -7.99
CA VAL A 412 2.19 -2.59 -7.54
C VAL A 412 0.76 -2.34 -8.02
N GLY A 413 0.27 -1.10 -7.92
CA GLY A 413 -1.05 -0.71 -8.42
C GLY A 413 -1.18 -0.91 -9.93
N HIS A 414 -0.15 -0.54 -10.70
CA HIS A 414 -0.13 -0.73 -12.15
C HIS A 414 -0.23 -2.19 -12.60
N LEU A 415 0.25 -3.14 -11.79
CA LEU A 415 0.15 -4.57 -12.10
C LEU A 415 -1.30 -5.03 -12.29
N LEU A 416 -2.23 -4.44 -11.52
CA LEU A 416 -3.63 -4.84 -11.44
C LEU A 416 -4.60 -3.83 -12.07
N ALA A 417 -4.12 -2.64 -12.44
CA ALA A 417 -4.95 -1.54 -12.94
C ALA A 417 -5.76 -1.89 -14.21
N ASP A 418 -5.18 -2.68 -15.11
CA ASP A 418 -5.80 -3.03 -16.40
C ASP A 418 -6.53 -4.38 -16.39
N LEU A 419 -6.92 -4.87 -15.21
CA LEU A 419 -7.71 -6.09 -15.12
C LEU A 419 -9.17 -5.82 -15.46
N THR A 420 -9.73 -6.66 -16.33
CA THR A 420 -11.19 -6.71 -16.52
C THR A 420 -11.87 -7.17 -15.23
N ASP A 421 -13.15 -6.81 -15.03
CA ASP A 421 -13.94 -7.28 -13.89
C ASP A 421 -13.92 -8.82 -13.74
N ARG A 422 -13.96 -9.54 -14.88
CA ARG A 422 -13.84 -11.00 -14.88
C ARG A 422 -12.46 -11.46 -14.36
N GLN A 423 -11.38 -10.81 -14.78
CA GLN A 423 -10.04 -11.15 -14.29
C GLN A 423 -9.89 -10.80 -12.81
N PHE A 424 -10.31 -9.62 -12.39
CA PHE A 424 -10.21 -9.21 -10.99
C PHE A 424 -10.92 -10.19 -10.05
N LYS A 425 -12.14 -10.63 -10.41
CA LYS A 425 -12.91 -11.63 -9.65
C LYS A 425 -12.26 -13.01 -9.55
N ASN A 426 -11.35 -13.34 -10.45
CA ASN A 426 -10.67 -14.64 -10.51
C ASN A 426 -9.21 -14.59 -10.00
N LEU A 427 -8.78 -13.47 -9.41
CA LEU A 427 -7.47 -13.37 -8.75
C LEU A 427 -7.37 -14.42 -7.63
N THR A 428 -6.44 -15.36 -7.80
CA THR A 428 -6.28 -16.53 -6.93
C THR A 428 -4.80 -16.80 -6.64
N PRO A 429 -4.39 -16.90 -5.36
CA PRO A 429 -3.06 -17.40 -4.98
C PRO A 429 -2.84 -18.83 -5.46
N VAL A 430 -1.68 -19.13 -6.04
CA VAL A 430 -1.40 -20.42 -6.68
C VAL A 430 0.05 -20.88 -6.52
N ARG A 431 0.57 -20.80 -5.28
CA ARG A 431 1.95 -21.19 -4.94
C ARG A 431 2.26 -22.65 -5.27
N GLU A 432 1.24 -23.51 -5.31
CA GLU A 432 1.37 -24.91 -5.71
C GLU A 432 1.74 -25.12 -7.19
N LEU A 433 1.71 -24.08 -8.02
CA LEU A 433 2.09 -24.15 -9.44
C LEU A 433 3.57 -23.85 -9.71
N ILE A 434 4.36 -23.56 -8.67
CA ILE A 434 5.81 -23.37 -8.76
C ILE A 434 6.54 -24.50 -8.04
N SER A 435 7.72 -24.86 -8.54
CA SER A 435 8.59 -25.88 -7.95
C SER A 435 10.06 -25.52 -8.10
N SER A 436 10.92 -26.14 -7.30
CA SER A 436 12.37 -26.03 -7.51
C SER A 436 12.77 -26.62 -8.87
N PRO A 437 13.77 -26.06 -9.55
CA PRO A 437 14.36 -26.71 -10.72
C PRO A 437 14.85 -28.12 -10.37
N ALA A 438 14.72 -29.07 -11.29
CA ALA A 438 15.11 -30.46 -11.03
C ALA A 438 16.59 -30.63 -10.61
N THR A 439 17.44 -29.66 -10.97
CA THR A 439 18.87 -29.62 -10.62
C THR A 439 19.18 -28.89 -9.32
N SER A 440 18.18 -28.28 -8.67
CA SER A 440 18.36 -27.52 -7.43
C SER A 440 18.47 -28.45 -6.23
N ALA A 441 19.37 -28.10 -5.29
CA ALA A 441 19.41 -28.72 -3.97
C ALA A 441 18.43 -28.07 -2.97
N ASP A 442 17.98 -26.84 -3.26
CA ASP A 442 17.06 -26.08 -2.43
C ASP A 442 15.60 -26.44 -2.75
N ASP A 443 14.75 -26.50 -1.71
CA ASP A 443 13.29 -26.51 -1.84
C ASP A 443 12.76 -25.07 -1.73
N ILE A 444 12.36 -24.47 -2.86
CA ILE A 444 11.88 -23.09 -2.89
C ILE A 444 10.57 -22.89 -2.09
N LEU A 445 9.80 -23.95 -1.86
CA LEU A 445 8.55 -23.87 -1.10
C LEU A 445 8.81 -23.77 0.41
N ALA A 446 10.00 -24.19 0.86
CA ALA A 446 10.49 -24.04 2.22
C ALA A 446 11.10 -22.66 2.50
N PHE A 447 11.24 -21.79 1.48
CA PHE A 447 11.69 -20.42 1.73
C PHE A 447 10.64 -19.61 2.48
N GLU A 448 11.11 -18.83 3.44
CA GLU A 448 10.32 -18.00 4.34
C GLU A 448 10.88 -16.58 4.41
N ALA A 449 10.15 -15.68 5.06
CA ALA A 449 10.51 -14.28 5.25
C ALA A 449 10.85 -13.62 3.91
N ASP A 450 11.95 -12.87 3.84
CA ASP A 450 12.33 -12.09 2.64
C ASP A 450 12.64 -12.98 1.43
N ARG A 451 12.90 -14.29 1.60
CA ARG A 451 13.16 -15.24 0.50
C ARG A 451 11.89 -15.96 0.02
N TYR A 452 10.73 -15.69 0.64
CA TYR A 452 9.46 -16.33 0.26
C TYR A 452 9.08 -16.00 -1.19
N ILE A 453 8.83 -17.05 -1.98
CA ILE A 453 8.34 -16.92 -3.36
C ILE A 453 6.81 -17.09 -3.36
N ALA A 454 6.12 -16.06 -3.83
CA ALA A 454 4.67 -16.05 -3.94
C ALA A 454 4.23 -16.08 -5.41
N SER A 455 3.06 -16.64 -5.69
CA SER A 455 2.48 -16.62 -7.03
C SER A 455 0.98 -16.46 -7.00
N MET A 456 0.47 -15.77 -8.03
CA MET A 456 -0.95 -15.47 -8.20
C MET A 456 -1.33 -15.62 -9.66
N MET A 457 -2.56 -16.04 -9.92
CA MET A 457 -3.12 -16.08 -11.26
C MET A 457 -4.46 -15.34 -11.33
N THR A 458 -4.81 -14.97 -12.54
CA THR A 458 -6.18 -14.77 -12.98
C THR A 458 -6.31 -15.26 -14.42
N ILE A 459 -7.49 -15.21 -15.03
CA ILE A 459 -7.74 -15.65 -16.39
C ILE A 459 -6.76 -14.96 -17.37
N GLY A 460 -5.90 -15.78 -17.98
CA GLY A 460 -4.91 -15.35 -18.98
C GLY A 460 -3.73 -14.55 -18.44
N ARG A 461 -3.54 -14.46 -17.11
CA ARG A 461 -2.37 -13.82 -16.48
C ARG A 461 -1.88 -14.60 -15.28
N PHE A 462 -0.56 -14.72 -15.15
CA PHE A 462 0.10 -15.39 -14.04
C PHE A 462 1.30 -14.56 -13.62
N TRP A 463 1.54 -14.48 -12.31
CA TRP A 463 2.65 -13.75 -11.74
C TRP A 463 3.35 -14.60 -10.69
N VAL A 464 4.67 -14.48 -10.66
CA VAL A 464 5.53 -15.00 -9.59
C VAL A 464 6.38 -13.84 -9.09
N TYR A 465 6.44 -13.67 -7.78
CA TYR A 465 7.37 -12.75 -7.15
C TYR A 465 8.48 -13.55 -6.48
N SER A 466 9.71 -13.36 -6.96
CA SER A 466 10.95 -13.90 -6.36
C SER A 466 11.83 -12.73 -5.94
N GLY A 467 11.84 -12.42 -4.65
CA GLY A 467 12.53 -11.26 -4.10
C GLY A 467 14.06 -11.32 -4.21
N TRP A 468 14.61 -12.54 -4.26
CA TRP A 468 16.05 -12.82 -4.28
C TRP A 468 16.55 -13.30 -5.65
N GLY A 469 15.67 -13.42 -6.64
CA GLY A 469 16.03 -13.94 -7.97
C GLY A 469 16.33 -15.44 -7.98
N ASP A 470 15.85 -16.19 -6.98
CA ASP A 470 15.97 -17.64 -6.93
C ASP A 470 15.32 -18.28 -8.16
N ALA A 471 15.95 -19.33 -8.68
CA ALA A 471 15.43 -20.08 -9.82
C ALA A 471 14.21 -20.92 -9.41
N PHE A 472 13.18 -20.93 -10.25
CA PHE A 472 11.95 -21.71 -10.07
C PHE A 472 11.46 -22.24 -11.42
N GLU A 473 10.71 -23.34 -11.39
CA GLU A 473 9.94 -23.87 -12.51
C GLU A 473 8.44 -23.58 -12.31
N VAL A 474 7.68 -23.50 -13.40
CA VAL A 474 6.23 -23.27 -13.39
C VAL A 474 5.54 -24.44 -14.09
N ASP A 475 4.52 -25.02 -13.47
CA ASP A 475 3.66 -26.03 -14.11
C ASP A 475 2.67 -25.36 -15.08
N ILE A 476 3.14 -25.16 -16.31
CA ILE A 476 2.37 -24.54 -17.38
C ILE A 476 1.13 -25.38 -17.76
N GLN A 477 1.18 -26.71 -17.62
CA GLN A 477 0.05 -27.58 -17.96
C GLN A 477 -1.08 -27.42 -16.94
N ALA A 478 -0.74 -27.44 -15.64
CA ALA A 478 -1.71 -27.18 -14.59
C ALA A 478 -2.27 -25.75 -14.67
N LEU A 479 -1.45 -24.75 -15.01
CA LEU A 479 -1.90 -23.38 -15.23
C LEU A 479 -2.89 -23.29 -16.41
N ALA A 480 -2.57 -23.91 -17.55
CA ALA A 480 -3.43 -23.94 -18.72
C ALA A 480 -4.79 -24.60 -18.42
N ALA A 481 -4.79 -25.70 -17.64
CA ALA A 481 -6.00 -26.39 -17.22
C ALA A 481 -6.90 -25.48 -16.36
N ARG A 482 -6.33 -24.63 -15.49
CA ARG A 482 -7.10 -23.69 -14.65
C ARG A 482 -7.70 -22.51 -15.43
N TRP A 483 -7.17 -22.18 -16.59
CA TRP A 483 -7.74 -21.14 -17.45
C TRP A 483 -8.90 -21.62 -18.31
N ASP A 484 -9.26 -22.90 -18.25
CA ASP A 484 -10.25 -23.52 -19.15
C ASP A 484 -9.90 -23.27 -20.63
N LEU A 485 -8.60 -23.15 -20.93
CA LEU A 485 -8.09 -23.10 -22.29
C LEU A 485 -8.13 -24.53 -22.86
N THR A 486 -9.31 -24.97 -23.30
CA THR A 486 -9.46 -26.15 -24.15
C THR A 486 -8.85 -25.96 -25.55
N SER A 487 -8.17 -24.84 -25.81
CA SER A 487 -7.31 -24.67 -26.98
C SER A 487 -6.03 -23.89 -26.63
N THR A 488 -4.91 -24.62 -26.70
CA THR A 488 -3.55 -24.14 -27.02
C THR A 488 -2.87 -23.15 -26.06
N LEU A 489 -2.26 -23.69 -24.99
CA LEU A 489 -0.84 -23.45 -24.70
C LEU A 489 -0.04 -24.64 -25.25
N ALA A 490 -0.11 -24.84 -26.56
CA ALA A 490 0.84 -25.69 -27.24
C ALA A 490 1.85 -24.74 -27.87
N ASP A 491 3.14 -25.06 -27.80
CA ASP A 491 4.23 -24.41 -28.55
C ASP A 491 4.06 -24.38 -30.08
N ASN A 492 2.88 -24.77 -30.56
CA ASN A 492 2.48 -24.81 -31.95
C ASN A 492 1.88 -23.46 -32.37
N ILE A 493 2.69 -22.39 -32.34
CA ILE A 493 2.43 -21.27 -33.23
C ILE A 493 2.66 -21.81 -34.66
N PRO A 494 1.65 -21.84 -35.55
CA PRO A 494 1.88 -22.20 -36.94
C PRO A 494 2.97 -21.29 -37.50
N GLN A 495 4.01 -21.87 -38.10
CA GLN A 495 5.19 -21.17 -38.62
C GLN A 495 6.19 -20.69 -37.55
N ARG A 496 6.14 -21.17 -36.28
CA ARG A 496 7.19 -20.87 -35.27
C ARG A 496 8.58 -21.18 -35.83
N ASP A 497 8.79 -22.40 -36.31
CA ASP A 497 10.10 -22.84 -36.80
C ASP A 497 10.51 -22.08 -38.07
N ASP A 498 9.55 -21.73 -38.93
CA ASP A 498 9.80 -20.89 -40.10
C ASP A 498 10.18 -19.44 -39.70
N LEU A 499 9.52 -18.86 -38.71
CA LEU A 499 9.81 -17.52 -38.18
C LEU A 499 11.13 -17.50 -37.42
N LEU A 500 11.42 -18.54 -36.64
CA LEU A 500 12.71 -18.74 -35.97
C LEU A 500 13.83 -18.90 -36.99
N ALA A 501 13.62 -19.70 -38.03
CA ALA A 501 14.58 -19.87 -39.12
C ALA A 501 14.79 -18.57 -39.90
N LYS A 502 13.72 -17.82 -40.19
CA LYS A 502 13.79 -16.51 -40.87
C LYS A 502 14.57 -15.50 -40.02
N HIS A 503 14.26 -15.43 -38.73
CA HIS A 503 14.93 -14.55 -37.77
C HIS A 503 16.41 -14.92 -37.59
N THR A 504 16.73 -16.20 -37.39
CA THR A 504 18.11 -16.71 -37.23
C THR A 504 18.92 -16.56 -38.51
N SER A 505 18.29 -16.66 -39.70
CA SER A 505 18.96 -16.37 -40.98
C SER A 505 19.24 -14.88 -41.21
N GLN A 506 18.43 -14.02 -40.60
CA GLN A 506 18.50 -12.56 -40.75
C GLN A 506 19.37 -11.92 -39.66
N TYR A 507 19.53 -12.58 -38.51
CA TYR A 507 20.27 -12.14 -37.33
C TYR A 507 21.09 -13.31 -36.76
N SER A 508 22.09 -13.78 -37.52
CA SER A 508 22.90 -14.96 -37.20
C SER A 508 23.68 -14.92 -35.88
N ASN A 509 23.74 -13.76 -35.22
CA ASN A 509 24.45 -13.56 -33.95
C ASN A 509 23.54 -13.67 -32.72
N GLU A 510 22.23 -13.85 -32.92
CA GLU A 510 21.21 -13.88 -31.86
C GLU A 510 20.81 -15.33 -31.47
N SER A 511 21.59 -16.33 -31.88
CA SER A 511 21.33 -17.76 -31.63
C SER A 511 21.76 -18.29 -30.25
N ALA A 512 22.10 -17.40 -29.30
CA ALA A 512 22.48 -17.78 -27.95
C ALA A 512 21.33 -17.45 -26.97
N GLU A 513 21.10 -18.36 -26.01
CA GLU A 513 20.06 -18.29 -24.99
C GLU A 513 19.86 -16.87 -24.42
N LEU A 514 18.62 -16.39 -24.53
CA LEU A 514 18.15 -15.18 -23.87
C LEU A 514 18.25 -15.39 -22.36
N THR A 515 19.35 -14.91 -21.77
CA THR A 515 19.48 -14.69 -20.34
C THR A 515 19.09 -13.25 -20.04
N ASP A 516 18.14 -13.13 -19.13
CA ASP A 516 17.52 -11.88 -18.69
C ASP A 516 18.55 -10.93 -18.06
N THR A 517 18.62 -9.69 -18.56
CA THR A 517 19.06 -8.51 -17.80
C THR A 517 18.53 -7.25 -18.49
N ALA A 518 17.56 -6.61 -17.84
CA ALA A 518 16.95 -5.36 -18.25
C ALA A 518 17.98 -4.20 -18.28
N SER A 519 18.48 -3.84 -19.47
CA SER A 519 18.86 -2.47 -19.87
C SER A 519 19.47 -2.45 -21.28
N ALA A 520 20.30 -3.43 -21.64
CA ALA A 520 20.77 -3.62 -23.02
C ALA A 520 19.76 -4.39 -23.89
N VAL A 521 19.08 -5.37 -23.28
CA VAL A 521 18.05 -6.20 -23.92
C VAL A 521 16.85 -5.37 -24.40
N LEU A 522 16.45 -4.33 -23.66
CA LEU A 522 15.35 -3.44 -24.04
C LEU A 522 15.62 -2.66 -25.33
N GLN A 523 16.89 -2.37 -25.62
CA GLN A 523 17.31 -1.67 -26.84
C GLN A 523 17.53 -2.63 -28.01
N SER A 524 18.03 -3.85 -27.77
CA SER A 524 18.25 -4.87 -28.80
C SER A 524 16.97 -5.61 -29.21
N ALA A 525 16.01 -5.81 -28.29
CA ALA A 525 14.76 -6.54 -28.53
C ALA A 525 13.61 -5.71 -29.13
N GLY A 526 13.84 -4.43 -29.46
CA GLY A 526 12.82 -3.54 -30.05
C GLY A 526 11.79 -2.97 -29.07
N LEU A 527 11.83 -3.35 -27.78
CA LEU A 527 10.90 -2.88 -26.74
C LEU A 527 10.98 -1.37 -26.50
N GLY A 528 12.17 -0.77 -26.53
CA GLY A 528 12.32 0.68 -26.42
C GLY A 528 11.59 1.45 -27.53
N ARG A 529 11.51 0.87 -28.75
CA ARG A 529 10.77 1.47 -29.87
C ARG A 529 9.26 1.39 -29.63
N SER A 530 8.78 0.25 -29.16
CA SER A 530 7.36 0.07 -28.81
C SER A 530 6.93 0.98 -27.65
N ALA A 531 7.77 1.15 -26.63
CA ALA A 531 7.52 2.05 -25.51
C ALA A 531 7.43 3.52 -25.98
N MET A 532 8.38 3.98 -26.81
CA MET A 532 8.29 5.33 -27.38
C MET A 532 7.09 5.51 -28.30
N ALA A 533 6.70 4.50 -29.06
CA ALA A 533 5.47 4.57 -29.87
C ALA A 533 4.22 4.75 -28.98
N GLN A 534 4.15 4.08 -27.83
CA GLN A 534 3.05 4.28 -26.88
C GLN A 534 3.06 5.68 -26.25
N ILE A 535 4.23 6.23 -25.91
CA ILE A 535 4.35 7.60 -25.41
C ILE A 535 3.90 8.61 -26.48
N GLU A 536 4.30 8.39 -27.73
CA GLU A 536 3.87 9.19 -28.89
C GLU A 536 2.35 9.09 -29.10
N ASP A 537 1.75 7.91 -28.89
CA ASP A 537 0.30 7.73 -28.95
C ASP A 537 -0.41 8.44 -27.80
N LEU A 538 0.06 8.30 -26.56
CA LEU A 538 -0.49 8.99 -25.39
C LEU A 538 -0.49 10.51 -25.57
N ALA A 539 0.57 11.07 -26.15
CA ALA A 539 0.66 12.51 -26.42
C ALA A 539 -0.41 12.99 -27.42
N LYS A 540 -0.83 12.14 -28.38
CA LYS A 540 -1.87 12.47 -29.37
C LYS A 540 -3.30 12.42 -28.80
N PHE A 541 -3.55 11.60 -27.78
CA PHE A 541 -4.88 11.37 -27.26
C PHE A 541 -5.21 12.26 -26.04
N PRO A 542 -6.50 12.42 -25.70
CA PRO A 542 -6.89 13.08 -24.45
C PRO A 542 -6.22 12.42 -23.24
N PRO A 543 -5.74 13.20 -22.25
CA PRO A 543 -5.99 14.64 -22.09
C PRO A 543 -5.02 15.56 -22.85
N PHE A 544 -3.95 15.04 -23.44
CA PHE A 544 -2.82 15.85 -23.91
C PHE A 544 -3.08 16.52 -25.27
N ASN A 545 -3.66 15.79 -26.24
CA ASN A 545 -4.01 16.32 -27.57
C ASN A 545 -2.88 17.13 -28.26
N HIS A 546 -1.63 16.69 -28.14
CA HIS A 546 -0.46 17.36 -28.70
C HIS A 546 -0.06 16.76 -30.06
N ASP A 547 0.44 17.60 -30.97
CA ASP A 547 0.93 17.22 -32.30
C ASP A 547 2.47 17.10 -32.36
N THR A 548 3.14 17.41 -31.26
CA THR A 548 4.59 17.50 -31.17
C THR A 548 5.05 17.03 -29.80
N ILE A 549 6.08 16.18 -29.77
CA ILE A 549 6.77 15.78 -28.55
C ILE A 549 8.20 16.33 -28.55
N ALA A 550 8.67 16.75 -27.39
CA ALA A 550 10.04 17.20 -27.16
C ALA A 550 10.70 16.33 -26.08
N LEU A 551 12.01 16.10 -26.22
CA LEU A 551 12.83 15.41 -25.23
C LEU A 551 14.24 15.97 -25.25
N ASP A 552 15.01 15.68 -24.21
CA ASP A 552 16.45 15.84 -24.21
C ASP A 552 17.16 14.49 -24.09
N THR A 553 18.36 14.43 -24.63
CA THR A 553 19.25 13.27 -24.46
C THR A 553 20.71 13.72 -24.48
N VAL A 554 21.62 12.82 -24.13
CA VAL A 554 23.06 13.13 -24.08
C VAL A 554 23.62 13.21 -25.50
N GLN A 555 24.52 14.18 -25.74
CA GLN A 555 25.13 14.32 -27.05
C GLN A 555 25.96 13.09 -27.42
N LYS A 556 25.83 12.64 -28.68
CA LYS A 556 26.48 11.43 -29.22
C LYS A 556 27.99 11.39 -28.94
N ASP A 557 28.69 12.52 -29.10
CA ASP A 557 30.14 12.58 -28.99
C ASP A 557 30.60 12.35 -27.54
N PHE A 558 29.79 12.79 -26.57
CA PHE A 558 30.05 12.54 -25.15
C PHE A 558 29.81 11.08 -24.79
N GLN A 559 28.74 10.45 -25.32
CA GLN A 559 28.46 9.03 -25.13
C GLN A 559 29.55 8.13 -25.73
N LEU A 560 30.14 8.54 -26.86
CA LEU A 560 31.22 7.83 -27.55
C LEU A 560 32.62 8.15 -26.99
N SER A 561 32.74 9.17 -26.13
CA SER A 561 34.02 9.55 -25.54
C SER A 561 34.56 8.47 -24.58
N GLN A 562 35.78 8.62 -24.09
CA GLN A 562 36.38 7.64 -23.15
C GLN A 562 35.83 7.71 -21.71
N ASN A 563 34.85 8.59 -21.43
CA ASN A 563 34.24 8.66 -20.10
C ASN A 563 33.49 7.35 -19.74
N LYS A 564 33.15 7.20 -18.45
CA LYS A 564 32.37 6.06 -17.92
C LYS A 564 30.88 6.37 -17.79
N PHE A 565 30.44 7.55 -18.24
CA PHE A 565 29.06 7.97 -18.14
C PHE A 565 28.15 6.98 -18.89
N GLY A 566 27.25 6.32 -18.15
CA GLY A 566 26.31 5.33 -18.71
C GLY A 566 26.93 4.02 -19.20
N LYS A 567 28.16 3.67 -18.79
CA LYS A 567 28.85 2.44 -19.20
C LYS A 567 28.98 1.46 -18.04
N THR A 568 28.52 0.22 -18.23
CA THR A 568 28.76 -0.90 -17.32
C THR A 568 30.01 -1.69 -17.74
N PRO A 569 30.60 -2.54 -16.87
CA PRO A 569 31.77 -3.37 -17.19
C PRO A 569 31.57 -4.30 -18.39
N HIS A 570 30.31 -4.56 -18.79
CA HIS A 570 29.92 -5.45 -19.88
C HIS A 570 29.47 -4.70 -21.15
N THR A 571 29.72 -3.38 -21.23
CA THR A 571 29.34 -2.59 -22.42
C THR A 571 30.24 -2.97 -23.60
N PRO A 572 29.72 -3.55 -24.69
CA PRO A 572 30.54 -3.97 -25.82
C PRO A 572 31.27 -2.78 -26.45
N SER A 573 32.58 -2.90 -26.70
CA SER A 573 33.41 -1.84 -27.29
C SER A 573 33.16 -1.61 -28.79
N LYS A 574 32.40 -2.49 -29.46
CA LYS A 574 31.99 -2.36 -30.87
C LYS A 574 30.48 -2.40 -30.98
N GLY A 575 29.90 -1.37 -31.62
CA GLY A 575 28.48 -1.34 -31.98
C GLY A 575 27.56 -0.54 -31.05
N ILE A 576 28.10 0.30 -30.17
CA ILE A 576 27.28 1.22 -29.34
C ILE A 576 26.50 2.14 -30.26
N ARG A 577 25.16 2.08 -30.16
CA ARG A 577 24.26 3.06 -30.77
C ARG A 577 23.96 4.12 -29.72
N THR A 578 24.30 5.37 -29.99
CA THR A 578 24.05 6.46 -29.03
C THR A 578 22.56 6.75 -28.89
N SER A 579 22.16 7.35 -27.77
CA SER A 579 20.76 7.71 -27.53
C SER A 579 20.30 8.76 -28.53
N GLU A 580 21.14 9.76 -28.83
CA GLU A 580 20.91 10.75 -29.88
C GLU A 580 20.67 10.09 -31.26
N GLU A 581 21.51 9.14 -31.66
CA GLU A 581 21.33 8.42 -32.93
C GLU A 581 20.06 7.56 -32.94
N TRP A 582 19.72 6.97 -31.80
CA TRP A 582 18.51 6.17 -31.65
C TRP A 582 17.24 7.01 -31.86
N TYR A 583 17.13 8.16 -31.20
CA TYR A 583 16.01 9.10 -31.38
C TYR A 583 15.98 9.71 -32.79
N THR A 584 17.15 10.01 -33.37
CA THR A 584 17.24 10.51 -34.74
C THR A 584 16.61 9.53 -35.74
N ARG A 585 16.86 8.22 -35.59
CA ARG A 585 16.26 7.18 -36.46
C ARG A 585 14.75 6.99 -36.24
N GLN A 586 14.22 7.45 -35.12
CA GLN A 586 12.79 7.44 -34.79
C GLN A 586 12.06 8.67 -35.36
N GLY A 587 12.77 9.61 -35.98
CA GLY A 587 12.21 10.83 -36.59
C GLY A 587 12.30 12.07 -35.71
N TYR A 588 13.03 12.02 -34.58
CA TYR A 588 13.30 13.21 -33.77
C TYR A 588 14.39 14.06 -34.42
N GLN A 589 14.21 15.38 -34.36
CA GLN A 589 15.12 16.38 -34.91
C GLN A 589 15.70 17.21 -33.78
N ALA A 590 17.03 17.33 -33.72
CA ALA A 590 17.70 18.19 -32.77
C ALA A 590 17.33 19.67 -33.00
N ILE A 591 16.97 20.38 -31.93
CA ILE A 591 16.60 21.80 -31.95
C ILE A 591 17.56 22.68 -31.14
N ALA A 592 18.26 22.12 -30.15
CA ALA A 592 19.25 22.83 -29.37
C ALA A 592 20.31 21.87 -28.81
N ARG A 593 21.52 22.38 -28.59
CA ARG A 593 22.62 21.68 -27.92
C ARG A 593 23.15 22.54 -26.80
N VAL A 594 23.41 21.93 -25.65
CA VAL A 594 23.94 22.60 -24.46
C VAL A 594 25.11 21.79 -23.94
N ASP A 595 26.24 22.44 -23.70
CA ASP A 595 27.47 21.76 -23.29
C ASP A 595 27.50 21.41 -21.79
N ARG A 596 26.57 21.95 -21.01
CA ARG A 596 26.45 21.75 -19.55
C ARG A 596 24.97 21.60 -19.14
N GLY A 597 24.35 20.49 -19.50
CA GLY A 597 22.95 20.21 -19.14
C GLY A 597 22.78 19.87 -17.66
N TYR A 598 23.59 18.94 -17.16
CA TYR A 598 23.71 18.65 -15.73
C TYR A 598 25.14 18.23 -15.39
N VAL A 599 25.45 18.10 -14.11
CA VAL A 599 26.77 17.68 -13.62
C VAL A 599 26.68 16.23 -13.16
N TRP A 600 27.49 15.36 -13.76
CA TRP A 600 27.69 13.99 -13.32
C TRP A 600 28.96 13.90 -12.48
N MET A 601 28.90 13.21 -11.34
CA MET A 601 30.09 12.90 -10.56
C MET A 601 30.63 11.55 -11.03
N ASP A 602 31.85 11.55 -11.55
CA ASP A 602 32.54 10.32 -11.93
C ASP A 602 32.85 9.51 -10.66
N PRO A 603 32.28 8.30 -10.48
CA PRO A 603 32.46 7.54 -9.26
C PRO A 603 33.90 7.08 -9.03
N GLU A 604 34.72 6.96 -10.08
CA GLU A 604 36.13 6.56 -9.95
C GLU A 604 37.02 7.75 -9.61
N THR A 605 36.84 8.88 -10.31
CA THR A 605 37.71 10.06 -10.15
C THR A 605 37.19 11.08 -9.15
N GLN A 606 35.94 10.93 -8.69
CA GLN A 606 35.18 11.91 -7.89
C GLN A 606 35.11 13.30 -8.55
N GLY A 607 35.41 13.38 -9.85
CA GLY A 607 35.40 14.62 -10.62
C GLY A 607 33.98 14.99 -11.07
N HIS A 608 33.63 16.28 -10.96
CA HIS A 608 32.40 16.83 -11.53
C HIS A 608 32.56 17.04 -13.04
N VAL A 609 31.92 16.21 -13.83
CA VAL A 609 31.92 16.26 -15.29
C VAL A 609 30.62 16.88 -15.80
N PRO A 610 30.66 18.00 -16.53
CA PRO A 610 29.48 18.52 -17.19
C PRO A 610 29.02 17.57 -18.30
N VAL A 611 27.75 17.16 -18.27
CA VAL A 611 27.14 16.31 -19.30
C VAL A 611 26.47 17.20 -20.34
N PRO A 612 26.90 17.13 -21.61
CA PRO A 612 26.29 17.89 -22.69
C PRO A 612 25.00 17.21 -23.17
N LEU A 613 23.96 18.01 -23.37
CA LEU A 613 22.64 17.57 -23.84
C LEU A 613 22.34 18.07 -25.25
N VAL A 614 21.45 17.34 -25.93
CA VAL A 614 20.77 17.74 -27.16
C VAL A 614 19.26 17.63 -26.92
N TYR A 615 18.56 18.73 -27.16
CA TYR A 615 17.10 18.80 -27.16
C TYR A 615 16.59 18.45 -28.54
N MET A 616 15.59 17.58 -28.63
CA MET A 616 15.05 17.06 -29.87
C MET A 616 13.51 17.11 -29.87
N ILE A 617 12.92 17.30 -31.04
CA ILE A 617 11.46 17.29 -31.24
C ILE A 617 11.05 16.30 -32.31
N LYS A 618 9.84 15.77 -32.23
CA LYS A 618 9.21 15.00 -33.30
C LYS A 618 7.77 15.46 -33.47
N LYS A 619 7.39 15.73 -34.71
CA LYS A 619 5.97 15.90 -35.07
C LYS A 619 5.30 14.54 -35.12
N LEU A 620 4.19 14.42 -34.40
CA LEU A 620 3.36 13.24 -34.32
C LEU A 620 2.39 13.28 -35.51
N VAL A 621 2.44 12.25 -36.36
CA VAL A 621 1.58 12.12 -37.55
C VAL A 621 0.34 11.31 -37.21
#